data_AF-A0A6A4NUC3-F1
#
_entry.id   AF-A0A6A4NUC3-F1
#
_cell.length_a   1.000
_cell.length_b   1.000
_cell.length_c   1.000
_cell.angle_alpha   90.00
_cell.angle_beta   90.00
_cell.angle_gamma   90.00
#
_symmetry.space_group_name_H-M   'P 1'
#
loop_
_entity.id
_entity.type
_entity.pdbx_description
1 polymer ?
#
loop_
_entity_poly.entity_id
_entity_poly.type
_entity_poly.pdbx_seq_one_letter_code
_entity_poly.pdbx_strand_id
1 'polypeptide(L)'
;MSVHENHALVEEIKEINKLLIDTEVVIGEKDSIQSAARGAAEVDDGLVVKFLFRAVTINLNLISHFSADKKSIIKPLWLLVPTSYPFSSPVILDKIPLEASEDLEDLWMIAKAKLRLTLQRMNQPWSLGDIAISWEQCARKAILEYAQHNGGGTFSSKYGGWEMC
;
A
#
# COMPACT_ATOMS: atom_id res chain seq x y z
N MET A 1 21.51 -12.69 -0.56
CA MET A 1 21.71 -11.33 -1.15
C MET A 1 23.08 -10.77 -0.74
N SER A 2 23.85 -10.17 -1.64
CA SER A 2 25.15 -9.54 -1.34
C SER A 2 24.98 -8.17 -0.65
N VAL A 3 26.01 -7.70 0.09
CA VAL A 3 25.99 -6.37 0.76
C VAL A 3 25.70 -5.23 -0.24
N HIS A 4 26.11 -5.40 -1.49
CA HIS A 4 25.92 -4.41 -2.55
C HIS A 4 24.47 -4.38 -3.07
N GLU A 5 23.81 -5.53 -3.22
CA GLU A 5 22.40 -5.64 -3.59
C GLU A 5 21.48 -5.00 -2.53
N ASN A 6 21.82 -5.18 -1.25
CA ASN A 6 21.11 -4.53 -0.15
C ASN A 6 21.22 -3.00 -0.22
N HIS A 7 22.40 -2.48 -0.58
CA HIS A 7 22.60 -1.04 -0.73
C HIS A 7 21.79 -0.49 -1.92
N ALA A 8 21.77 -1.19 -3.05
CA ALA A 8 20.99 -0.77 -4.22
C ALA A 8 19.49 -0.71 -3.92
N LEU A 9 18.94 -1.70 -3.20
CA LEU A 9 17.53 -1.70 -2.80
C LEU A 9 17.20 -0.55 -1.83
N VAL A 10 18.09 -0.25 -0.88
CA VAL A 10 17.92 0.89 0.04
C VAL A 10 17.87 2.21 -0.72
N GLU A 11 18.74 2.41 -1.72
CA GLU A 11 18.71 3.59 -2.56
C GLU A 11 17.44 3.66 -3.42
N GLU A 12 17.01 2.52 -4.00
CA GLU A 12 15.73 2.45 -4.73
C GLU A 12 14.56 2.89 -3.84
N ILE A 13 14.49 2.37 -2.60
CA ILE A 13 13.45 2.75 -1.63
C ILE A 13 13.48 4.26 -1.33
N LYS A 14 14.67 4.85 -1.20
CA LYS A 14 14.81 6.30 -0.99
C LYS A 14 14.27 7.08 -2.18
N GLU A 15 14.58 6.69 -3.41
CA GLU A 15 14.06 7.36 -4.61
C GLU A 15 12.55 7.20 -4.74
N ILE A 16 12.00 6.02 -4.47
CA ILE A 16 10.56 5.77 -4.45
C ILE A 16 9.87 6.71 -3.45
N ASN A 17 10.38 6.82 -2.23
CA ASN A 17 9.80 7.65 -1.18
C ASN A 17 9.84 9.16 -1.49
N LYS A 18 10.69 9.63 -2.41
CA LYS A 18 10.67 11.02 -2.88
C LYS A 18 9.49 11.29 -3.83
N LEU A 19 8.94 10.25 -4.45
CA LEU A 19 7.86 10.35 -5.44
C LEU A 19 6.47 10.11 -4.84
N LEU A 20 6.40 9.36 -3.73
CA LEU A 20 5.16 9.08 -3.02
C LEU A 20 4.79 10.23 -2.07
N ILE A 21 3.49 10.41 -1.87
CA ILE A 21 2.97 11.49 -1.02
C ILE A 21 2.24 10.90 0.19
N ASP A 22 1.38 9.91 -0.05
CA ASP A 22 0.57 9.28 1.00
C ASP A 22 1.08 7.89 1.38
N THR A 23 2.10 7.39 0.70
CA THR A 23 2.70 6.08 0.97
C THR A 23 4.18 6.25 1.30
N GLU A 24 4.66 5.50 2.29
CA GLU A 24 6.08 5.37 2.59
C GLU A 24 6.47 3.89 2.53
N VAL A 25 7.54 3.61 1.81
CA VAL A 25 8.17 2.30 1.69
C VAL A 25 9.25 2.17 2.75
N VAL A 26 9.17 1.15 3.59
CA VAL A 26 10.14 0.87 4.66
C VAL A 26 10.55 -0.59 4.65
N ILE A 27 11.79 -0.87 5.07
CA ILE A 27 12.23 -2.25 5.28
C ILE A 27 11.53 -2.81 6.51
N GLY A 28 10.94 -4.00 6.38
CA GLY A 28 10.25 -4.66 7.48
C GLY A 28 11.15 -5.63 8.22
N GLU A 29 11.05 -5.63 9.55
CA GLU A 29 11.66 -6.67 10.38
C GLU A 29 11.01 -8.03 10.09
N LYS A 30 11.84 -9.05 9.83
CA LYS A 30 11.40 -10.42 9.52
C LYS A 30 10.56 -11.02 10.65
N ASP A 31 10.82 -10.59 11.89
CA ASP A 31 10.16 -11.05 13.13
C ASP A 31 8.74 -10.49 13.31
N SER A 32 8.39 -9.42 12.59
CA SER A 32 7.03 -8.84 12.61
C SER A 32 6.02 -9.63 11.77
N ILE A 33 6.46 -10.71 11.12
CA ILE A 33 5.62 -11.66 10.39
C ILE A 33 5.51 -12.94 11.23
N GLN A 34 4.55 -13.01 12.15
CA GLN A 34 4.34 -14.23 12.92
C GLN A 34 3.91 -15.39 11.99
N SER A 35 4.77 -16.42 11.92
CA SER A 35 4.46 -17.85 12.01
C SER A 35 3.05 -18.33 11.57
N ALA A 36 2.64 -18.07 10.33
CA ALA A 36 1.54 -18.79 9.67
C ALA A 36 1.95 -19.45 8.34
N ALA A 37 3.23 -19.38 7.99
CA ALA A 37 3.81 -20.02 6.80
C ALA A 37 4.71 -21.22 7.19
N ARG A 38 4.40 -21.92 8.27
CA ARG A 38 5.05 -23.22 8.58
C ARG A 38 4.41 -24.39 7.80
N GLY A 39 3.65 -24.09 6.74
CA GLY A 39 2.78 -25.05 6.07
C GLY A 39 2.97 -25.23 4.56
N ALA A 40 3.78 -24.42 3.87
CA ALA A 40 4.05 -24.67 2.45
C ALA A 40 5.36 -24.00 2.02
N ALA A 41 6.41 -24.82 1.97
CA ALA A 41 7.75 -24.53 1.45
C ALA A 41 8.58 -23.50 2.23
N GLU A 42 9.86 -23.81 2.35
CA GLU A 42 10.93 -22.92 2.80
C GLU A 42 10.91 -21.64 1.96
N VAL A 43 10.29 -20.56 2.44
CA VAL A 43 10.31 -19.27 1.75
C VAL A 43 11.63 -18.57 2.06
N ASP A 44 12.66 -19.04 1.35
CA ASP A 44 13.60 -18.33 0.49
C ASP A 44 14.14 -16.95 0.95
N ASP A 45 15.43 -16.73 0.67
CA ASP A 45 16.40 -15.78 1.26
C ASP A 45 16.14 -14.26 1.00
N GLY A 46 14.89 -13.82 0.86
CA GLY A 46 14.52 -12.45 0.49
C GLY A 46 14.39 -11.45 1.65
N LEU A 47 14.32 -10.16 1.30
CA LEU A 47 14.04 -9.06 2.23
C LEU A 47 12.55 -8.72 2.28
N VAL A 48 12.04 -8.42 3.47
CA VAL A 48 10.66 -7.96 3.66
C VAL A 48 10.62 -6.44 3.56
N VAL A 49 9.68 -5.92 2.80
CA VAL A 49 9.39 -4.49 2.68
C VAL A 49 7.92 -4.25 3.02
N LYS A 50 7.62 -3.10 3.64
CA LYS A 50 6.27 -2.66 3.97
C LYS A 50 5.96 -1.33 3.31
N PHE A 51 4.75 -1.19 2.79
CA PHE A 51 4.20 0.09 2.34
C PHE A 51 3.22 0.60 3.39
N LEU A 52 3.57 1.71 4.02
CA LEU A 52 2.80 2.38 5.07
C LEU A 52 2.01 3.53 4.44
N PHE A 53 0.69 3.53 4.60
CA PHE A 53 -0.13 4.63 4.13
C PHE A 53 -0.20 5.73 5.21
N ARG A 54 0.33 6.92 4.95
CA ARG A 54 0.39 8.04 5.90
C ARG A 54 -0.78 9.01 5.80
N ALA A 55 -1.61 8.90 4.75
CA ALA A 55 -2.84 9.69 4.61
C ALA A 55 -2.63 11.22 4.74
N VAL A 56 -1.47 11.75 4.32
CA VAL A 56 -1.08 13.15 4.48
C VAL A 56 -2.05 14.10 3.75
N THR A 57 -2.62 13.65 2.64
CA THR A 57 -3.59 14.42 1.85
C THR A 57 -5.03 14.32 2.34
N ILE A 58 -5.31 13.51 3.36
CA ILE A 58 -6.66 13.21 3.81
C ILE A 58 -7.04 14.12 4.98
N ASN A 59 -8.23 14.72 4.88
CA ASN A 59 -8.76 15.60 5.92
C ASN A 59 -8.96 14.83 7.24
N LEU A 60 -8.45 15.40 8.35
CA LEU A 60 -8.55 14.84 9.71
C LEU A 60 -10.01 14.58 10.16
N ASN A 61 -11.00 15.28 9.61
CA ASN A 61 -12.43 15.00 9.88
C ASN A 61 -12.93 13.67 9.28
N LEU A 62 -12.21 13.12 8.31
CA LEU A 62 -12.47 11.77 7.79
C LEU A 62 -11.89 10.73 8.76
N ILE A 63 -10.79 11.05 9.44
CA ILE A 63 -10.10 10.19 10.42
C ILE A 63 -10.90 10.03 11.71
N SER A 64 -11.72 11.01 12.11
CA SER A 64 -12.58 10.89 13.29
C SER A 64 -13.60 9.74 13.20
N HIS A 65 -13.90 9.26 11.98
CA HIS A 65 -14.70 8.04 11.78
C HIS A 65 -13.89 6.74 11.91
N PHE A 66 -12.56 6.79 11.84
CA PHE A 66 -11.69 5.61 11.77
C PHE A 66 -10.96 5.26 13.09
N SER A 67 -10.73 6.21 14.01
CA SER A 67 -10.43 6.01 15.46
C SER A 67 -9.77 7.26 16.07
N ALA A 68 -9.93 7.47 17.39
CA ALA A 68 -9.24 8.50 18.17
C ALA A 68 -7.72 8.25 18.30
N ASP A 69 -7.26 7.01 18.12
CA ASP A 69 -5.85 6.70 17.95
C ASP A 69 -5.45 6.99 16.50
N LYS A 70 -4.36 7.74 16.29
CA LYS A 70 -3.77 8.10 14.99
C LYS A 70 -3.23 6.88 14.21
N LYS A 71 -4.02 5.83 14.04
CA LYS A 71 -3.70 4.64 13.26
C LYS A 71 -3.95 4.95 11.78
N SER A 72 -3.09 4.39 10.92
CA SER A 72 -3.23 4.53 9.46
C SER A 72 -4.62 4.07 9.00
N ILE A 73 -5.27 4.86 8.13
CA ILE A 73 -6.60 4.58 7.53
C ILE A 73 -6.56 3.35 6.59
N ILE A 74 -5.37 2.93 6.16
CA ILE A 74 -5.19 1.70 5.38
C ILE A 74 -4.08 0.89 6.02
N LYS A 75 -4.30 -0.42 6.23
CA LYS A 75 -3.27 -1.29 6.80
C LYS A 75 -1.98 -1.28 5.95
N PRO A 76 -0.83 -1.73 6.45
CA PRO A 76 0.38 -1.83 5.64
C PRO A 76 0.32 -2.95 4.59
N LEU A 77 0.88 -2.71 3.39
CA LEU A 77 1.15 -3.76 2.40
C LEU A 77 2.51 -4.37 2.61
N TRP A 78 2.56 -5.69 2.63
CA TRP A 78 3.78 -6.45 2.87
C TRP A 78 4.22 -7.11 1.59
N LEU A 79 5.49 -6.96 1.25
CA LEU A 79 6.11 -7.57 0.08
C LEU A 79 7.36 -8.32 0.50
N LEU A 80 7.61 -9.43 -0.18
CA LEU A 80 8.89 -10.12 -0.17
C LEU A 80 9.65 -9.74 -1.44
N VAL A 81 10.82 -9.13 -1.28
CA VAL A 81 11.78 -8.89 -2.35
C VAL A 81 12.71 -10.10 -2.42
N PRO A 82 12.61 -10.94 -3.46
CA PRO A 82 13.46 -12.12 -3.60
C PRO A 82 14.91 -11.73 -3.90
N THR A 83 15.87 -12.61 -3.62
CA THR A 83 17.29 -12.41 -3.96
C THR A 83 17.55 -12.34 -5.46
N SER A 84 16.63 -12.86 -6.27
CA SER A 84 16.67 -12.79 -7.73
C SER A 84 16.14 -11.46 -8.29
N TYR A 85 15.70 -10.53 -7.45
CA TYR A 85 15.35 -9.17 -7.87
C TYR A 85 16.59 -8.45 -8.46
N PRO A 86 16.47 -7.70 -9.58
CA PRO A 86 15.25 -7.30 -10.28
C PRO A 86 14.81 -8.25 -11.41
N PHE A 87 15.44 -9.42 -11.57
CA PHE A 87 15.05 -10.38 -12.62
C PHE A 87 13.72 -11.08 -12.33
N SER A 88 13.31 -11.09 -11.06
CA SER A 88 12.00 -11.55 -10.60
C SER A 88 11.26 -10.41 -9.89
N SER A 89 9.92 -10.45 -9.92
CA SER A 89 9.10 -9.42 -9.29
C SER A 89 9.03 -9.62 -7.77
N PRO A 90 8.92 -8.54 -6.97
CA PRO A 90 8.52 -8.65 -5.57
C PRO A 90 7.15 -9.34 -5.43
N VAL A 91 7.01 -10.14 -4.37
CA VAL A 91 5.81 -10.94 -4.10
C VAL A 91 4.97 -10.28 -3.02
N ILE A 92 3.71 -9.96 -3.34
CA ILE A 92 2.75 -9.43 -2.35
C ILE A 92 2.37 -10.54 -1.36
N LEU A 93 2.55 -10.26 -0.08
CA LEU A 93 2.22 -11.19 1.00
C LEU A 93 0.75 -11.02 1.41
N ASP A 94 0.03 -12.13 1.52
CA ASP A 94 -1.41 -12.12 1.79
C ASP A 94 -1.81 -11.91 3.26
N LYS A 95 -0.86 -11.61 4.13
CA LYS A 95 -1.07 -11.60 5.57
C LYS A 95 -1.83 -10.34 6.01
N ILE A 96 -2.95 -10.57 6.69
CA ILE A 96 -3.75 -9.54 7.36
C ILE A 96 -3.19 -9.40 8.80
N PRO A 97 -2.81 -8.20 9.26
CA PRO A 97 -2.46 -7.96 10.67
C PRO A 97 -3.63 -8.27 11.61
N LEU A 98 -3.32 -8.89 12.74
CA LEU A 98 -4.24 -9.52 13.72
C LEU A 98 -5.24 -8.58 14.40
N GLU A 99 -5.11 -7.27 14.24
CA GLU A 99 -5.92 -6.28 14.95
C GLU A 99 -6.62 -5.35 13.96
N ALA A 100 -7.92 -5.52 13.77
CA ALA A 100 -8.72 -4.56 13.03
C ALA A 100 -10.19 -4.56 13.43
N SER A 101 -10.73 -3.34 13.46
CA SER A 101 -12.16 -3.08 13.38
C SER A 101 -12.67 -3.41 11.97
N GLU A 102 -13.91 -3.89 11.88
CA GLU A 102 -14.54 -4.38 10.65
C GLU A 102 -14.49 -3.36 9.49
N ASP A 103 -14.71 -2.07 9.76
CA ASP A 103 -14.79 -1.02 8.71
C ASP A 103 -13.43 -0.70 8.02
N LEU A 104 -12.30 -0.99 8.68
CA LEU A 104 -10.96 -0.69 8.17
C LEU A 104 -10.41 -1.83 7.29
N GLU A 105 -10.88 -3.05 7.56
CA GLU A 105 -10.61 -4.25 6.77
C GLU A 105 -11.07 -4.04 5.31
N ASP A 106 -12.21 -3.37 5.11
CA ASP A 106 -12.81 -3.15 3.80
C ASP A 106 -11.96 -2.26 2.88
N LEU A 107 -11.48 -1.11 3.34
CA LEU A 107 -10.67 -0.21 2.53
C LEU A 107 -9.36 -0.86 2.07
N TRP A 108 -8.71 -1.59 2.99
CA TRP A 108 -7.52 -2.37 2.70
C TRP A 108 -7.79 -3.44 1.62
N MET A 109 -8.85 -4.21 1.79
CA MET A 109 -9.24 -5.26 0.85
C MET A 109 -9.59 -4.71 -0.53
N ILE A 110 -10.32 -3.60 -0.59
CA ILE A 110 -10.65 -2.89 -1.83
C ILE A 110 -9.39 -2.39 -2.53
N ALA A 111 -8.49 -1.70 -1.81
CA ALA A 111 -7.24 -1.18 -2.36
C ALA A 111 -6.36 -2.31 -2.91
N LYS A 112 -6.25 -3.42 -2.16
CA LYS A 112 -5.47 -4.60 -2.55
C LYS A 112 -6.06 -5.34 -3.76
N ALA A 113 -7.38 -5.48 -3.82
CA ALA A 113 -8.05 -6.05 -4.99
C ALA A 113 -7.79 -5.19 -6.25
N LYS A 114 -7.90 -3.86 -6.13
CA LYS A 114 -7.56 -2.94 -7.22
C LYS A 114 -6.09 -3.06 -7.63
N LEU A 115 -5.16 -3.16 -6.67
CA LEU A 115 -3.74 -3.35 -6.95
C LEU A 115 -3.52 -4.63 -7.77
N ARG A 116 -4.10 -5.77 -7.37
CA ARG A 116 -4.00 -7.03 -8.11
C ARG A 116 -4.45 -6.90 -9.55
N LEU A 117 -5.60 -6.24 -9.77
CA LEU A 117 -6.12 -6.00 -11.12
C LEU A 117 -5.21 -5.08 -11.94
N THR A 118 -4.60 -4.06 -11.33
CA THR A 118 -3.64 -3.16 -11.98
C THR A 118 -2.38 -3.94 -12.39
N LEU A 119 -1.80 -4.71 -11.47
CA LEU A 119 -0.58 -5.49 -11.73
C LEU A 119 -0.79 -6.56 -12.80
N GLN A 120 -1.94 -7.24 -12.82
CA GLN A 120 -2.29 -8.21 -13.87
C GLN A 120 -2.26 -7.62 -15.29
N ARG A 121 -2.38 -6.29 -15.43
CA ARG A 121 -2.34 -5.59 -16.72
C ARG A 121 -0.96 -5.03 -17.06
N MET A 122 0.01 -5.16 -16.17
CA MET A 122 1.38 -4.67 -16.34
C MET A 122 2.32 -5.79 -16.78
N ASN A 123 3.29 -5.46 -17.63
CA ASN A 123 4.32 -6.41 -18.06
C ASN A 123 5.25 -6.76 -16.89
N GLN A 124 5.60 -8.03 -16.75
CA GLN A 124 6.55 -8.52 -15.75
C GLN A 124 8.00 -8.51 -16.28
N PRO A 125 9.01 -8.43 -15.41
CA PRO A 125 8.92 -8.30 -13.94
C PRO A 125 8.61 -6.86 -13.49
N TRP A 126 7.87 -6.71 -12.39
CA TRP A 126 7.55 -5.41 -11.79
C TRP A 126 8.68 -4.97 -10.86
N SER A 127 9.05 -3.69 -10.93
CA SER A 127 9.94 -3.10 -9.92
C SER A 127 9.21 -2.86 -8.61
N LEU A 128 9.97 -2.61 -7.52
CA LEU A 128 9.37 -2.19 -6.25
C LEU A 128 8.63 -0.85 -6.41
N GLY A 129 9.18 0.05 -7.23
CA GLY A 129 8.58 1.35 -7.55
C GLY A 129 7.23 1.23 -8.28
N ASP A 130 7.13 0.34 -9.28
CA ASP A 130 5.87 0.12 -10.01
C ASP A 130 4.73 -0.30 -9.07
N ILE A 131 5.04 -1.22 -8.14
CA ILE A 131 4.06 -1.72 -7.17
C ILE A 131 3.73 -0.63 -6.15
N ALA A 132 4.71 0.16 -5.69
CA ALA A 132 4.50 1.22 -4.72
C ALA A 132 3.62 2.37 -5.26
N ILE A 133 3.89 2.82 -6.49
CA ILE A 133 3.08 3.83 -7.17
C ILE A 133 1.65 3.30 -7.41
N SER A 134 1.53 2.06 -7.88
CA SER A 134 0.22 1.42 -8.10
C SER A 134 -0.56 1.27 -6.80
N TRP A 135 0.12 0.93 -5.71
CA TRP A 135 -0.48 0.81 -4.38
C TRP A 135 -1.03 2.15 -3.90
N GLU A 136 -0.25 3.24 -3.98
CA GLU A 136 -0.71 4.58 -3.57
C GLU A 136 -1.96 5.01 -4.35
N GLN A 137 -1.97 4.81 -5.66
CA GLN A 137 -3.11 5.14 -6.52
C GLN A 137 -4.36 4.31 -6.16
N CYS A 138 -4.18 3.00 -5.92
CA CYS A 138 -5.29 2.11 -5.54
C CYS A 138 -5.85 2.45 -4.15
N ALA A 139 -4.97 2.76 -3.20
CA ALA A 139 -5.33 3.21 -1.86
C ALA A 139 -6.14 4.51 -1.90
N ARG A 140 -5.66 5.54 -2.61
CA ARG A 140 -6.41 6.79 -2.81
C ARG A 140 -7.77 6.55 -3.46
N LYS A 141 -7.83 5.68 -4.47
CA LYS A 141 -9.08 5.37 -5.16
C LYS A 141 -10.09 4.67 -4.24
N ALA A 142 -9.64 3.73 -3.41
CA ALA A 142 -10.50 3.08 -2.42
C ALA A 142 -11.10 4.09 -1.43
N ILE A 143 -10.28 5.01 -0.93
CA ILE A 143 -10.73 6.09 -0.02
C ILE A 143 -11.71 7.03 -0.73
N LEU A 144 -11.43 7.43 -1.97
CA LEU A 144 -12.30 8.32 -2.72
C LEU A 144 -13.68 7.70 -2.96
N GLU A 145 -13.73 6.43 -3.35
CA GLU A 145 -14.98 5.68 -3.56
C GLU A 145 -15.76 5.55 -2.24
N TYR A 146 -15.08 5.27 -1.13
CA TYR A 146 -15.69 5.25 0.20
C TYR A 146 -16.25 6.63 0.58
N ALA A 147 -15.49 7.70 0.37
CA ALA A 147 -15.94 9.06 0.68
C ALA A 147 -17.18 9.41 -0.15
N GLN A 148 -17.20 9.10 -1.44
CA GLN A 148 -18.37 9.32 -2.31
C GLN A 148 -19.60 8.52 -1.85
N HIS A 149 -19.43 7.25 -1.49
CA HIS A 149 -20.51 6.41 -0.99
C HIS A 149 -21.10 6.96 0.31
N ASN A 150 -20.28 7.58 1.16
CA ASN A 150 -20.70 8.17 2.43
C ASN A 150 -21.12 9.66 2.30
N GLY A 151 -21.55 10.07 1.11
CA GLY A 151 -22.07 11.42 0.87
C GLY A 151 -21.00 12.50 0.78
N GLY A 152 -19.73 12.14 0.66
CA GLY A 152 -18.63 13.02 0.24
C GLY A 152 -18.67 13.31 -1.27
N GLY A 153 -17.75 14.14 -1.74
CA GLY A 153 -17.73 14.57 -3.14
C GLY A 153 -17.07 15.95 -3.29
N THR A 154 -17.06 16.48 -4.50
CA THR A 154 -16.59 17.85 -4.74
C THR A 154 -17.72 18.83 -4.48
N PHE A 155 -17.39 20.11 -4.31
CA PHE A 155 -18.40 21.17 -4.24
C PHE A 155 -19.34 21.09 -5.46
N SER A 156 -18.76 20.95 -6.66
CA SER A 156 -19.53 20.89 -7.90
C SER A 156 -20.39 19.63 -8.03
N SER A 157 -19.97 18.49 -7.47
CA SER A 157 -20.82 17.28 -7.48
C SER A 157 -22.03 17.42 -6.56
N LYS A 158 -21.97 18.29 -5.54
CA LYS A 158 -23.09 18.53 -4.60
C LYS A 158 -23.97 19.71 -4.97
N TYR A 159 -23.39 20.79 -5.50
CA TYR A 159 -24.05 22.08 -5.65
C TYR A 159 -24.09 22.59 -7.10
N GLY A 160 -23.52 21.85 -8.06
CA GLY A 160 -23.39 22.31 -9.44
C GLY A 160 -22.11 23.11 -9.70
N GLY A 161 -21.77 23.26 -10.99
CA GLY A 161 -20.65 24.09 -11.41
C GLY A 161 -20.94 25.59 -11.21
N TRP A 162 -19.88 26.41 -11.19
CA TRP A 162 -20.05 27.86 -11.24
C TRP A 162 -20.66 28.26 -12.59
N GLU A 163 -21.76 29.00 -12.56
CA GLU A 163 -22.29 29.62 -13.76
C GLU A 163 -21.33 30.76 -14.18
N MET A 164 -20.93 30.76 -15.45
CA MET A 164 -20.15 31.86 -16.01
C MET A 164 -21.03 33.10 -16.08
N CYS A 165 -20.64 34.15 -15.36
CA CYS A 165 -21.33 35.45 -15.33
C CYS A 165 -21.10 36.25 -16.62
#